data_AF-X1EMN9-F1
#
_entry.id   AF-X1EMN9-F1
#
_cell.length_a   1.000
_cell.length_b   1.000
_cell.length_c   1.000
_cell.angle_alpha   90.00
_cell.angle_beta   90.00
_cell.angle_gamma   90.00
#
_symmetry.space_group_name_H-M   'P 1'
#
loop_
_entity.id
_entity.type
_entity.pdbx_description
1 polymer ?
#
loop_
_entity_poly.entity_id
_entity_poly.type
_entity_poly.pdbx_seq_one_letter_code
_entity_poly.pdbx_strand_id
1 'polypeptide(L)'
;VSLKINDSNNVTIKSKGKYDNSIRYVQVDAKIEIFSIWDNAICGGSGAAGAIVNGNAEFRGSLHLLGEGLLATDIAIDLGGGAGVGNNYEGMDTDLSSRVPSLPTTIFNEEEVGFLNAKLRVKHGKVKLSGNAYIGEEDDSGYPYIKETLQGVYVTDGFIGGVLDNNIHSDNGMENGYDLGGVAIVFPSLYDPYEGYPTYFDYLKDEYEDNALQITGISEISADTPSFEYGVVGSNYIKWVPGTGPDPGVLTIEGIIWVDNPDGLVIGEAGETIIFDGKGTLVSATYDEEGEPATYADISIHSHLLSNGIFPTGDSLGLISDGDINIATGGGDANLNIMGAFYAENKITMAKQTELVGTFVSNYIDMGNQVPSIYQVPELINNIPPG
;
A
#
# COMPACT_ATOMS: atom_id res chain seq x y z
N VAL A 1 16.55 -31.19 17.71
CA VAL A 1 16.79 -29.86 17.13
C VAL A 1 16.50 -28.84 18.22
N SER A 2 17.32 -27.80 18.35
CA SER A 2 17.06 -26.67 19.25
C SER A 2 16.99 -25.39 18.42
N LEU A 3 15.95 -24.60 18.65
CA LEU A 3 15.76 -23.29 18.07
C LEU A 3 16.18 -22.24 19.10
N LYS A 4 17.01 -21.28 18.70
CA LYS A 4 17.30 -20.09 19.50
C LYS A 4 16.96 -18.86 18.66
N ILE A 5 16.00 -18.08 19.14
CA ILE A 5 15.69 -16.75 18.61
C ILE A 5 16.69 -15.80 19.28
N ASN A 6 17.58 -15.18 18.50
CA ASN A 6 18.60 -14.28 19.00
C ASN A 6 18.07 -12.84 19.13
N ASP A 7 17.20 -12.43 18.19
CA ASP A 7 16.36 -11.23 18.19
C ASP A 7 15.13 -11.48 17.28
N SER A 8 14.31 -10.45 17.02
CA SER A 8 13.04 -10.60 16.27
C SER A 8 13.21 -11.25 14.90
N ASN A 9 14.37 -11.11 14.25
CA ASN A 9 14.59 -11.58 12.88
C ASN A 9 15.76 -12.56 12.75
N ASN A 10 16.68 -12.67 13.73
CA ASN A 10 17.82 -13.58 13.66
C ASN A 10 17.59 -14.86 14.45
N VAL A 11 17.60 -15.99 13.75
CA VAL A 11 17.32 -17.32 14.29
C VAL A 11 18.51 -18.24 14.07
N THR A 12 18.97 -18.87 15.15
CA THR A 12 19.94 -19.97 15.10
C THR A 12 19.22 -21.30 15.26
N ILE A 13 19.28 -22.14 14.24
CA ILE A 13 18.77 -23.52 14.25
C ILE A 13 19.96 -24.47 14.43
N LYS A 14 19.93 -25.25 15.52
CA LYS A 14 20.96 -26.27 15.79
C LYS A 14 20.36 -27.67 15.77
N SER A 15 20.89 -28.54 14.93
CA SER A 15 20.56 -29.97 14.90
C SER A 15 21.74 -30.81 15.38
N LYS A 16 21.46 -31.79 16.24
CA LYS A 16 22.46 -32.73 16.77
C LYS A 16 22.12 -34.12 16.22
N GLY A 17 22.98 -34.65 15.38
CA GLY A 17 22.91 -36.04 14.90
C GLY A 17 23.84 -36.93 15.72
N LYS A 18 23.39 -38.14 16.06
CA LYS A 18 24.23 -39.20 16.61
C LYS A 18 24.11 -40.44 15.73
N TYR A 19 25.25 -40.96 15.29
CA TYR A 19 25.35 -42.27 14.65
C TYR A 19 26.50 -43.03 15.31
N ASP A 20 26.19 -44.20 15.88
CA ASP A 20 27.07 -44.94 16.78
C ASP A 20 27.66 -44.06 17.90
N ASN A 21 28.99 -44.00 18.01
CA ASN A 21 29.73 -43.16 18.96
C ASN A 21 30.07 -41.77 18.40
N SER A 22 29.65 -41.45 17.17
CA SER A 22 29.87 -40.14 16.57
C SER A 22 28.71 -39.21 16.83
N ILE A 23 29.03 -38.00 17.29
CA ILE A 23 28.09 -36.88 17.38
C ILE A 23 28.49 -35.86 16.32
N ARG A 24 27.50 -35.29 15.64
CA ARG A 24 27.65 -34.17 14.71
C ARG A 24 26.63 -33.08 15.04
N TYR A 25 27.02 -31.85 14.76
CA TYR A 25 26.16 -30.68 14.87
C TYR A 25 26.04 -30.04 13.50
N VAL A 26 24.83 -29.65 13.14
CA VAL A 26 24.55 -28.74 12.03
C VAL A 26 23.98 -27.48 12.67
N GLN A 27 24.56 -26.33 12.32
CA GLN A 27 24.06 -25.03 12.72
C GLN A 27 23.68 -24.25 11.46
N VAL A 28 22.51 -23.65 11.47
CA VAL A 28 22.05 -22.68 10.48
C VAL A 28 21.75 -21.40 11.23
N ASP A 29 22.35 -20.30 10.79
CA ASP A 29 21.98 -18.96 11.23
C ASP A 29 21.19 -18.33 10.08
N ALA A 30 19.96 -17.95 10.37
CA ALA A 30 19.01 -17.42 9.40
C ALA A 30 18.51 -16.05 9.85
N LYS A 31 18.37 -15.13 8.91
CA LYS A 31 17.54 -13.93 9.07
C LYS A 31 16.18 -14.24 8.47
N ILE A 32 15.12 -14.13 9.27
CA ILE A 32 13.74 -14.24 8.85
C ILE A 32 13.21 -12.82 8.71
N GLU A 33 12.69 -12.51 7.54
CA GLU A 33 12.01 -11.25 7.28
C GLU A 33 10.63 -11.60 6.73
N ILE A 34 9.58 -11.10 7.39
CA ILE A 34 8.23 -11.20 6.85
C ILE A 34 8.16 -10.16 5.74
N PHE A 35 7.83 -10.63 4.55
CA PHE A 35 7.64 -9.78 3.38
C PHE A 35 6.16 -9.79 3.02
N SER A 36 5.57 -8.59 2.93
CA SER A 36 4.23 -8.37 2.42
C SER A 36 4.22 -7.09 1.60
N ILE A 37 3.50 -7.13 0.47
CA ILE A 37 3.24 -5.93 -0.34
C ILE A 37 2.50 -4.84 0.47
N TRP A 38 1.70 -5.28 1.46
CA TRP A 38 0.90 -4.44 2.34
C TRP A 38 1.68 -3.81 3.50
N ASP A 39 2.96 -4.17 3.68
CA ASP A 39 3.86 -3.53 4.65
C ASP A 39 4.70 -2.42 4.00
N ASN A 40 4.06 -1.63 3.13
CA ASN A 40 4.67 -0.51 2.43
C ASN A 40 3.64 0.63 2.27
N ALA A 41 4.11 1.87 2.12
CA ALA A 41 3.28 2.95 1.57
C ALA A 41 3.00 2.67 0.08
N ILE A 42 4.01 2.17 -0.64
CA ILE A 42 3.91 1.77 -2.04
C ILE A 42 4.60 0.43 -2.29
N CYS A 43 3.91 -0.45 -3.01
CA CYS A 43 4.50 -1.57 -3.74
C CYS A 43 4.27 -1.38 -5.24
N GLY A 44 5.35 -1.13 -5.99
CA GLY A 44 5.33 -0.84 -7.42
C GLY A 44 5.82 -2.02 -8.27
N GLY A 45 5.08 -2.35 -9.32
CA GLY A 45 5.39 -3.43 -10.26
C GLY A 45 6.39 -3.03 -11.35
N SER A 46 5.96 -3.21 -12.61
CA SER A 46 6.80 -2.99 -13.81
C SER A 46 7.03 -1.52 -14.17
N GLY A 47 6.07 -0.64 -13.85
CA GLY A 47 6.05 0.77 -14.25
C GLY A 47 5.49 0.99 -15.66
N ALA A 48 5.40 2.26 -16.04
CA ALA A 48 5.02 2.69 -17.38
C ALA A 48 5.90 3.86 -17.85
N ALA A 49 6.15 3.96 -19.15
CA ALA A 49 6.95 5.04 -19.76
C ALA A 49 8.37 5.23 -19.18
N GLY A 50 8.95 4.16 -18.61
CA GLY A 50 10.31 4.19 -18.07
C GLY A 50 10.42 4.64 -16.61
N ALA A 51 9.31 4.70 -15.86
CA ALA A 51 9.28 4.93 -14.43
C ALA A 51 8.18 4.11 -13.74
N ILE A 52 8.33 3.86 -12.44
CA ILE A 52 7.34 3.15 -11.62
C ILE A 52 6.47 4.16 -10.86
N VAL A 53 7.11 5.21 -10.34
CA VAL A 53 6.45 6.33 -9.68
C VAL A 53 6.75 7.61 -10.45
N ASN A 54 5.70 8.26 -10.95
CA ASN A 54 5.75 9.57 -11.60
C ASN A 54 5.19 10.65 -10.70
N GLY A 55 5.75 11.86 -10.78
CA GLY A 55 5.31 12.99 -9.97
C GLY A 55 5.97 13.05 -8.58
N ASN A 56 5.97 14.25 -8.02
CA ASN A 56 6.53 14.52 -6.70
C ASN A 56 5.48 14.22 -5.62
N ALA A 57 5.86 13.52 -4.56
CA ALA A 57 5.00 13.27 -3.42
C ALA A 57 5.81 13.07 -2.14
N GLU A 58 5.12 13.18 -1.02
CA GLU A 58 5.64 12.90 0.30
C GLU A 58 5.25 11.47 0.71
N PHE A 59 6.23 10.61 0.95
CA PHE A 59 6.00 9.22 1.32
C PHE A 59 6.47 8.95 2.75
N ARG A 60 5.56 8.76 3.68
CA ARG A 60 5.87 8.35 5.05
C ARG A 60 5.67 6.84 5.19
N GLY A 61 6.72 6.07 4.95
CA GLY A 61 6.69 4.61 4.97
C GLY A 61 7.64 3.95 3.98
N SER A 62 7.64 2.62 3.94
CA SER A 62 8.45 1.84 3.01
C SER A 62 7.98 2.00 1.57
N LEU A 63 8.92 2.03 0.65
CA LEU A 63 8.67 1.94 -0.79
C LEU A 63 9.36 0.69 -1.32
N HIS A 64 8.61 -0.17 -2.02
CA HIS A 64 9.17 -1.33 -2.68
C HIS A 64 8.83 -1.34 -4.16
N LEU A 65 9.83 -1.06 -4.99
CA LEU A 65 9.68 -0.90 -6.43
C LEU A 65 10.46 -2.02 -7.15
N LEU A 66 9.75 -2.82 -7.95
CA LEU A 66 10.34 -3.94 -8.67
C LEU A 66 11.02 -3.49 -9.97
N GLY A 67 10.36 -2.66 -10.77
CA GLY A 67 10.92 -2.13 -12.02
C GLY A 67 11.15 -3.18 -13.08
N GLU A 68 10.33 -4.23 -13.10
CA GLU A 68 10.41 -5.29 -14.12
C GLU A 68 10.33 -4.66 -15.52
N GLY A 69 11.40 -4.81 -16.31
CA GLY A 69 11.51 -4.23 -17.65
C GLY A 69 12.27 -2.90 -17.73
N LEU A 70 12.61 -2.27 -16.60
CA LEU A 70 13.50 -1.11 -16.58
C LEU A 70 14.96 -1.51 -16.82
N LEU A 71 15.67 -0.67 -17.57
CA LEU A 71 17.13 -0.74 -17.70
C LEU A 71 17.79 -0.09 -16.48
N ALA A 72 19.05 -0.47 -16.21
CA ALA A 72 19.84 0.12 -15.14
C ALA A 72 20.10 1.65 -15.27
N THR A 73 19.81 2.23 -16.43
CA THR A 73 19.89 3.67 -16.69
C THR A 73 18.57 4.41 -16.53
N ASP A 74 17.45 3.67 -16.48
CA ASP A 74 16.11 4.23 -16.37
C ASP A 74 15.87 4.73 -14.95
N ILE A 75 14.84 5.56 -14.77
CA ILE A 75 14.52 6.18 -13.49
C ILE A 75 13.29 5.48 -12.93
N ALA A 76 13.46 4.71 -11.86
CA ALA A 76 12.32 4.07 -11.18
C ALA A 76 11.41 5.12 -10.50
N ILE A 77 12.02 6.16 -9.92
CA ILE A 77 11.35 7.25 -9.22
C ILE A 77 12.19 8.53 -9.29
N ASP A 78 11.53 9.67 -9.56
CA ASP A 78 12.14 11.00 -9.64
C ASP A 78 11.53 11.93 -8.59
N LEU A 79 12.29 12.23 -7.53
CA LEU A 79 11.87 13.14 -6.46
C LEU A 79 12.57 14.48 -6.62
N GLY A 80 11.77 15.55 -6.63
CA GLY A 80 12.21 16.92 -6.73
C GLY A 80 11.52 17.84 -5.73
N GLY A 81 12.04 19.06 -5.60
CA GLY A 81 11.45 20.06 -4.71
C GLY A 81 11.62 19.66 -3.25
N GLY A 82 10.53 19.48 -2.52
CA GLY A 82 10.52 19.01 -1.12
C GLY A 82 9.89 17.62 -0.95
N ALA A 83 9.72 16.86 -2.04
CA ALA A 83 9.23 15.48 -1.99
C ALA A 83 10.27 14.56 -1.34
N GLY A 84 9.83 13.51 -0.65
CA GLY A 84 10.77 12.62 0.01
C GLY A 84 10.15 11.36 0.56
N VAL A 85 11.00 10.60 1.25
CA VAL A 85 10.62 9.37 1.94
C VAL A 85 10.99 9.49 3.41
N GLY A 86 10.01 9.52 4.32
CA GLY A 86 10.21 9.63 5.78
C GLY A 86 9.85 8.35 6.55
N ASN A 87 10.23 8.30 7.83
CA ASN A 87 10.10 7.12 8.70
C ASN A 87 9.10 7.32 9.87
N ASN A 88 8.25 8.33 9.81
CA ASN A 88 7.34 8.73 10.88
C ASN A 88 6.06 9.37 10.29
N TYR A 89 5.14 9.83 11.14
CA TYR A 89 3.89 10.48 10.69
C TYR A 89 3.95 12.01 10.66
N GLU A 90 5.14 12.60 10.50
CA GLU A 90 5.25 14.05 10.40
C GLU A 90 4.44 14.60 9.23
N GLY A 91 3.73 15.71 9.49
CA GLY A 91 2.86 16.37 8.52
C GLY A 91 1.47 15.76 8.34
N MET A 92 1.17 14.59 8.94
CA MET A 92 -0.15 13.96 8.80
C MET A 92 -1.26 14.82 9.41
N ASP A 93 -2.37 14.95 8.69
CA ASP A 93 -3.57 15.63 9.18
C ASP A 93 -4.11 15.03 10.49
N THR A 94 -4.63 15.89 11.35
CA THR A 94 -5.08 15.47 12.69
C THR A 94 -6.27 14.51 12.66
N ASP A 95 -7.19 14.63 11.69
CA ASP A 95 -8.32 13.71 11.56
C ASP A 95 -7.81 12.31 11.16
N LEU A 96 -6.86 12.25 10.23
CA LEU A 96 -6.19 11.00 9.84
C LEU A 96 -5.42 10.37 11.00
N SER A 97 -4.58 11.15 11.69
CA SER A 97 -3.76 10.65 12.81
C SER A 97 -4.60 10.13 13.98
N SER A 98 -5.82 10.66 14.16
CA SER A 98 -6.75 10.19 15.20
C SER A 98 -7.40 8.84 14.87
N ARG A 99 -7.30 8.39 13.62
CA ARG A 99 -7.92 7.16 13.09
C ARG A 99 -6.92 6.05 12.78
N VAL A 100 -5.65 6.19 13.19
CA VAL A 100 -4.63 5.16 13.03
C VAL A 100 -3.99 4.77 14.36
N PRO A 101 -3.43 3.56 14.48
CA PRO A 101 -2.58 3.22 15.61
C PRO A 101 -1.40 4.19 15.74
N SER A 102 -0.98 4.43 16.98
CA SER A 102 0.27 5.12 17.26
C SER A 102 1.46 4.38 16.64
N LEU A 103 2.52 5.12 16.31
CA LEU A 103 3.76 4.54 15.81
C LEU A 103 4.29 3.48 16.79
N PRO A 104 4.73 2.30 16.29
CA PRO A 104 5.56 1.40 17.06
C PRO A 104 6.78 2.13 17.63
N THR A 105 7.27 1.72 18.81
CA THR A 105 8.45 2.32 19.43
C THR A 105 9.66 1.38 19.40
N THR A 106 10.86 1.96 19.34
CA THR A 106 12.14 1.26 19.49
C THR A 106 13.13 2.14 20.26
N ILE A 107 14.25 1.56 20.69
CA ILE A 107 15.40 2.32 21.15
C ILE A 107 16.31 2.66 19.96
N PHE A 108 16.58 3.94 19.74
CA PHE A 108 17.55 4.44 18.75
C PHE A 108 18.41 5.51 19.41
N ASN A 109 19.73 5.44 19.27
CA ASN A 109 20.68 6.37 19.91
C ASN A 109 20.40 6.67 21.40
N GLU A 110 20.06 5.62 22.16
CA GLU A 110 19.72 5.67 23.61
C GLU A 110 18.37 6.34 23.95
N GLU A 111 17.55 6.66 22.95
CA GLU A 111 16.24 7.27 23.08
C GLU A 111 15.11 6.31 22.66
N GLU A 112 13.96 6.37 23.35
CA GLU A 112 12.75 5.67 22.92
C GLU A 112 12.01 6.53 21.89
N VAL A 113 11.95 6.05 20.65
CA VAL A 113 11.41 6.79 19.51
C VAL A 113 10.32 6.02 18.79
N GLY A 114 9.32 6.74 18.27
CA GLY A 114 8.29 6.21 17.37
C GLY A 114 8.77 6.15 15.92
N PHE A 115 8.48 5.06 15.20
CA PHE A 115 8.98 4.87 13.83
C PHE A 115 8.11 3.91 13.01
N LEU A 116 8.19 4.02 11.67
CA LEU A 116 7.46 3.17 10.72
C LEU A 116 8.22 1.93 10.28
N ASN A 117 9.48 1.78 10.70
CA ASN A 117 10.39 0.75 10.19
C ASN A 117 10.61 0.85 8.66
N ALA A 118 10.51 2.07 8.12
CA ALA A 118 10.48 2.35 6.69
C ALA A 118 11.79 1.99 5.99
N LYS A 119 11.67 1.37 4.80
CA LYS A 119 12.77 0.99 3.92
C LYS A 119 12.49 1.42 2.49
N LEU A 120 13.53 1.87 1.79
CA LEU A 120 13.47 2.08 0.34
C LEU A 120 14.11 0.88 -0.36
N ARG A 121 13.33 0.17 -1.18
CA ARG A 121 13.79 -0.93 -2.01
C ARG A 121 13.49 -0.67 -3.47
N VAL A 122 14.51 -0.68 -4.31
CA VAL A 122 14.39 -0.56 -5.76
C VAL A 122 15.21 -1.67 -6.41
N LYS A 123 14.52 -2.65 -7.01
CA LYS A 123 15.15 -3.82 -7.61
C LYS A 123 15.77 -3.47 -8.97
N HIS A 124 15.07 -2.69 -9.80
CA HIS A 124 15.55 -2.20 -11.09
C HIS A 124 15.17 -0.73 -11.30
N GLY A 125 16.07 0.02 -11.93
CA GLY A 125 15.96 1.47 -12.15
C GLY A 125 16.63 2.29 -11.05
N LYS A 126 17.00 3.53 -11.42
CA LYS A 126 17.67 4.50 -10.55
C LYS A 126 16.66 5.31 -9.74
N VAL A 127 17.09 5.76 -8.57
CA VAL A 127 16.39 6.79 -7.80
C VAL A 127 17.00 8.15 -8.13
N LYS A 128 16.20 9.09 -8.59
CA LYS A 128 16.65 10.45 -8.88
C LYS A 128 16.21 11.41 -7.79
N LEU A 129 17.15 12.20 -7.28
CA LEU A 129 16.89 13.27 -6.31
C LEU A 129 17.31 14.63 -6.87
N SER A 130 16.47 15.65 -6.67
CA SER A 130 16.75 17.03 -7.07
C SER A 130 16.14 18.05 -6.10
N GLY A 131 16.65 19.28 -6.09
CA GLY A 131 16.20 20.29 -5.12
C GLY A 131 16.54 19.89 -3.68
N ASN A 132 15.53 19.93 -2.81
CA ASN A 132 15.61 19.53 -1.40
C ASN A 132 14.97 18.15 -1.17
N ALA A 133 14.78 17.35 -2.21
CA ALA A 133 14.18 16.02 -2.07
C ALA A 133 15.08 15.10 -1.23
N TYR A 134 14.49 14.23 -0.42
CA TYR A 134 15.22 13.48 0.61
C TYR A 134 14.75 12.03 0.74
N ILE A 135 15.63 11.18 1.28
CA ILE A 135 15.40 9.77 1.61
C ILE A 135 15.84 9.56 3.06
N GLY A 136 14.88 9.55 3.98
CA GLY A 136 15.13 9.73 5.40
C GLY A 136 15.60 11.14 5.73
N GLU A 137 15.51 11.48 7.00
CA GLU A 137 15.89 12.79 7.53
C GLU A 137 17.09 12.64 8.50
N GLU A 138 17.82 13.73 8.72
CA GLU A 138 18.94 13.74 9.68
C GLU A 138 18.40 13.43 11.09
N ASP A 139 19.12 12.57 11.82
CA ASP A 139 18.77 12.24 13.21
C ASP A 139 18.81 13.50 14.08
N ASP A 140 17.67 13.89 14.66
CA ASP A 140 17.55 15.01 15.58
C ASP A 140 17.02 14.52 16.94
N SER A 141 17.95 14.23 17.84
CA SER A 141 17.61 13.69 19.16
C SER A 141 16.70 14.63 19.95
N GLY A 142 15.68 14.06 20.61
CA GLY A 142 14.79 14.81 21.49
C GLY A 142 13.34 14.84 21.01
N TYR A 143 12.66 15.95 21.28
CA TYR A 143 11.22 16.07 20.99
C TYR A 143 10.99 16.68 19.59
N PRO A 144 10.13 16.10 18.74
CA PRO A 144 9.30 14.91 19.00
C PRO A 144 10.13 13.62 19.03
N TYR A 145 9.77 12.68 19.93
CA TYR A 145 10.46 11.40 20.11
C TYR A 145 10.15 10.44 18.94
N ILE A 146 10.68 10.72 17.76
CA ILE A 146 10.50 9.95 16.53
C ILE A 146 11.85 9.58 15.93
N LYS A 147 11.85 8.63 14.98
CA LYS A 147 13.04 8.31 14.19
C LYS A 147 12.92 8.97 12.82
N GLU A 148 13.95 9.71 12.43
CA GLU A 148 14.04 10.47 11.17
C GLU A 148 14.65 9.62 10.06
N THR A 149 15.74 8.92 10.40
CA THR A 149 16.51 8.09 9.47
C THR A 149 15.73 6.85 9.04
N LEU A 150 15.83 6.44 7.77
CA LEU A 150 15.25 5.17 7.29
C LEU A 150 16.00 3.95 7.84
N GLN A 151 15.31 2.81 7.95
CA GLN A 151 15.92 1.57 8.44
C GLN A 151 16.81 0.91 7.41
N GLY A 152 16.58 1.22 6.14
CA GLY A 152 17.46 0.75 5.11
C GLY A 152 17.11 1.27 3.73
N VAL A 153 18.14 1.47 2.93
CA VAL A 153 18.08 1.80 1.52
C VAL A 153 18.76 0.67 0.74
N TYR A 154 18.05 0.15 -0.26
CA TYR A 154 18.46 -1.01 -1.06
C TYR A 154 18.12 -0.75 -2.54
N VAL A 155 19.03 -0.10 -3.27
CA VAL A 155 18.80 0.38 -4.64
C VAL A 155 19.85 -0.22 -5.57
N THR A 156 19.46 -1.19 -6.41
CA THR A 156 20.40 -1.93 -7.26
C THR A 156 21.19 -1.04 -8.21
N ASP A 157 20.52 -0.12 -8.89
CA ASP A 157 21.13 0.70 -9.95
C ASP A 157 21.63 2.06 -9.44
N GLY A 158 21.54 2.27 -8.13
CA GLY A 158 22.01 3.44 -7.40
C GLY A 158 21.18 4.71 -7.63
N PHE A 159 21.77 5.82 -7.20
CA PHE A 159 21.15 7.13 -7.21
C PHE A 159 21.73 8.04 -8.31
N ILE A 160 20.95 9.03 -8.75
CA ILE A 160 21.41 10.14 -9.59
C ILE A 160 20.85 11.47 -9.07
N GLY A 161 21.61 12.55 -9.21
CA GLY A 161 21.24 13.85 -8.65
C GLY A 161 22.45 14.67 -8.20
N GLY A 162 22.22 15.95 -7.86
CA GLY A 162 23.29 16.89 -7.53
C GLY A 162 23.69 16.96 -6.05
N VAL A 163 22.91 16.38 -5.13
CA VAL A 163 23.07 16.55 -3.68
C VAL A 163 22.76 15.24 -2.92
N LEU A 164 23.34 14.12 -3.35
CA LEU A 164 22.95 12.79 -2.85
C LEU A 164 23.34 12.55 -1.38
N ASP A 165 24.59 12.84 -1.00
CA ASP A 165 25.13 12.44 0.32
C ASP A 165 24.49 13.19 1.51
N ASN A 166 23.97 14.41 1.29
CA ASN A 166 23.33 15.21 2.34
C ASN A 166 21.81 15.02 2.40
N ASN A 167 21.24 14.24 1.48
CA ASN A 167 19.79 14.08 1.34
C ASN A 167 19.35 12.63 1.55
N ILE A 168 20.28 11.73 1.88
CA ILE A 168 20.00 10.32 2.11
C ILE A 168 20.51 9.95 3.50
N HIS A 169 19.57 9.73 4.41
CA HIS A 169 19.81 9.39 5.81
C HIS A 169 19.17 8.04 6.13
N SER A 170 20.01 7.00 6.24
CA SER A 170 19.57 5.64 6.54
C SER A 170 20.60 4.87 7.35
N ASP A 171 20.14 3.89 8.12
CA ASP A 171 20.96 3.10 9.03
C ASP A 171 22.04 2.25 8.32
N ASN A 172 21.84 1.98 7.02
CA ASN A 172 22.78 1.20 6.20
C ASN A 172 23.49 2.04 5.11
N GLY A 173 23.23 3.35 5.04
CA GLY A 173 23.72 4.20 3.96
C GLY A 173 23.13 3.84 2.59
N MET A 174 23.68 4.42 1.53
CA MET A 174 23.09 4.36 0.17
C MET A 174 23.70 3.33 -0.79
N GLU A 175 24.71 2.57 -0.35
CA GLU A 175 25.53 1.71 -1.24
C GLU A 175 24.99 0.28 -1.39
N ASN A 176 23.97 -0.10 -0.62
CA ASN A 176 23.45 -1.47 -0.66
C ASN A 176 22.53 -1.66 -1.87
N GLY A 177 22.75 -2.76 -2.59
CA GLY A 177 21.82 -3.24 -3.61
C GLY A 177 20.60 -3.92 -3.00
N TYR A 178 19.66 -4.33 -3.87
CA TYR A 178 18.43 -5.02 -3.47
C TYR A 178 18.68 -6.25 -2.58
N ASP A 179 18.07 -6.27 -1.38
CA ASP A 179 18.35 -7.22 -0.31
C ASP A 179 17.53 -8.52 -0.37
N LEU A 180 16.53 -8.60 -1.25
CA LEU A 180 15.62 -9.75 -1.35
C LEU A 180 15.93 -10.69 -2.54
N GLY A 181 17.05 -10.50 -3.25
CA GLY A 181 17.38 -11.20 -4.50
C GLY A 181 17.53 -12.73 -4.43
N GLY A 182 17.51 -13.33 -3.24
CA GLY A 182 17.45 -14.78 -3.05
C GLY A 182 16.04 -15.38 -3.21
N VAL A 183 15.00 -14.54 -3.29
CA VAL A 183 13.59 -14.94 -3.45
C VAL A 183 13.06 -14.31 -4.74
N ALA A 184 12.36 -15.10 -5.56
CA ALA A 184 11.66 -14.58 -6.73
C ALA A 184 10.44 -13.78 -6.26
N ILE A 185 10.65 -12.49 -5.95
CA ILE A 185 9.57 -11.55 -5.70
C ILE A 185 9.14 -10.99 -7.04
N VAL A 186 7.86 -11.18 -7.34
CA VAL A 186 7.15 -10.69 -8.53
C VAL A 186 5.97 -9.84 -8.09
N PHE A 187 5.51 -8.96 -8.96
CA PHE A 187 4.29 -8.21 -8.73
C PHE A 187 3.11 -9.21 -8.76
N PRO A 188 2.19 -9.17 -7.77
CA PRO A 188 1.02 -10.03 -7.77
C PRO A 188 0.04 -9.51 -8.81
N SER A 189 -0.27 -10.30 -9.84
CA SER A 189 -1.27 -9.97 -10.85
C SER A 189 -2.61 -10.63 -10.52
N LEU A 190 -3.73 -9.95 -10.81
CA LEU A 190 -5.06 -10.58 -10.76
C LEU A 190 -5.16 -11.78 -11.71
N TYR A 191 -4.30 -11.83 -12.74
CA TYR A 191 -4.24 -12.91 -13.72
C TYR A 191 -3.31 -14.06 -13.30
N ASP A 192 -2.68 -13.99 -12.12
CA ASP A 192 -1.89 -15.09 -11.58
C ASP A 192 -2.79 -16.22 -11.04
N PRO A 193 -2.42 -17.50 -11.18
CA PRO A 193 -3.20 -18.61 -10.66
C PRO A 193 -3.28 -18.60 -9.13
N TYR A 194 -4.45 -18.96 -8.57
CA TYR A 194 -4.69 -18.92 -7.14
C TYR A 194 -5.60 -20.06 -6.67
N GLU A 195 -5.20 -20.80 -5.63
CA GLU A 195 -6.00 -21.84 -4.95
C GLU A 195 -6.77 -22.84 -5.87
N GLY A 196 -6.21 -23.15 -7.05
CA GLY A 196 -6.83 -24.07 -8.01
C GLY A 196 -7.73 -23.38 -9.05
N TYR A 197 -7.94 -22.08 -8.92
CA TYR A 197 -8.50 -21.22 -9.96
C TYR A 197 -7.42 -20.85 -10.99
N PRO A 198 -7.78 -20.70 -12.28
CA PRO A 198 -6.84 -20.29 -13.33
C PRO A 198 -6.20 -18.93 -13.05
N THR A 199 -6.97 -18.01 -12.46
CA THR A 199 -6.53 -16.69 -12.03
C THR A 199 -7.09 -16.33 -10.65
N TYR A 200 -6.47 -15.37 -9.96
CA TYR A 200 -7.00 -14.80 -8.72
C TYR A 200 -8.30 -14.03 -8.98
N PHE A 201 -8.41 -13.45 -10.16
CA PHE A 201 -9.63 -12.85 -10.67
C PHE A 201 -10.82 -13.83 -10.73
N ASP A 202 -10.59 -15.05 -11.20
CA ASP A 202 -11.61 -16.12 -11.22
C ASP A 202 -12.02 -16.53 -9.80
N TYR A 203 -11.06 -16.57 -8.87
CA TYR A 203 -11.34 -16.83 -7.46
C TYR A 203 -12.25 -15.76 -6.86
N LEU A 204 -11.93 -14.48 -7.09
CA LEU A 204 -12.73 -13.36 -6.57
C LEU A 204 -14.15 -13.36 -7.14
N LYS A 205 -14.33 -13.69 -8.42
CA LYS A 205 -15.66 -13.74 -9.03
C LYS A 205 -16.47 -14.91 -8.51
N ASP A 206 -15.89 -16.11 -8.60
CA ASP A 206 -16.48 -17.45 -8.47
C ASP A 206 -17.98 -17.54 -8.85
N GLU A 207 -18.31 -18.31 -9.89
CA GLU A 207 -19.69 -18.42 -10.42
C GLU A 207 -20.74 -18.86 -9.39
N TYR A 208 -20.31 -19.48 -8.30
CA TYR A 208 -21.19 -19.90 -7.21
C TYR A 208 -21.39 -18.83 -6.13
N GLU A 209 -20.77 -17.66 -6.27
CA GLU A 209 -20.78 -16.54 -5.32
C GLU A 209 -20.30 -16.94 -3.91
N ASP A 210 -19.49 -18.01 -3.81
CA ASP A 210 -19.00 -18.50 -2.52
C ASP A 210 -17.93 -17.55 -1.94
N ASN A 211 -17.21 -16.82 -2.79
CA ASN A 211 -16.09 -15.96 -2.40
C ASN A 211 -16.47 -14.47 -2.33
N ALA A 212 -17.31 -13.97 -3.23
CA ALA A 212 -17.74 -12.57 -3.27
C ALA A 212 -19.25 -12.42 -3.51
N LEU A 213 -19.83 -11.35 -2.96
CA LEU A 213 -21.18 -10.91 -3.30
C LEU A 213 -21.13 -10.09 -4.60
N GLN A 214 -21.74 -10.60 -5.67
CA GLN A 214 -21.83 -9.89 -6.93
C GLN A 214 -23.03 -8.93 -6.92
N ILE A 215 -22.78 -7.65 -7.20
CA ILE A 215 -23.81 -6.62 -7.31
C ILE A 215 -23.74 -5.93 -8.67
N THR A 216 -24.91 -5.77 -9.30
CA THR A 216 -25.07 -5.13 -10.60
C THR A 216 -25.83 -3.81 -10.47
N GLY A 217 -25.57 -2.85 -11.36
CA GLY A 217 -26.35 -1.62 -11.47
C GLY A 217 -26.01 -0.54 -10.45
N ILE A 218 -24.92 -0.73 -9.68
CA ILE A 218 -24.29 0.32 -8.89
C ILE A 218 -23.08 0.80 -9.68
N SER A 219 -23.09 2.08 -10.03
CA SER A 219 -21.98 2.76 -10.71
C SER A 219 -21.34 3.82 -9.81
N GLU A 220 -22.01 4.18 -8.72
CA GLU A 220 -21.63 5.28 -7.86
C GLU A 220 -22.07 5.01 -6.41
N ILE A 221 -21.29 5.48 -5.45
CA ILE A 221 -21.62 5.56 -4.02
C ILE A 221 -21.38 7.00 -3.58
N SER A 222 -22.44 7.82 -3.59
CA SER A 222 -22.41 9.27 -3.28
C SER A 222 -23.70 9.73 -2.58
N ALA A 223 -23.79 11.00 -2.17
CA ALA A 223 -25.03 11.50 -1.56
C ALA A 223 -26.25 11.44 -2.50
N ASP A 224 -26.03 11.45 -3.82
CA ASP A 224 -27.08 11.30 -4.83
C ASP A 224 -27.46 9.83 -5.08
N THR A 225 -26.64 8.89 -4.61
CA THR A 225 -26.93 7.46 -4.67
C THR A 225 -27.99 7.06 -3.62
N PRO A 226 -29.16 6.51 -4.03
CA PRO A 226 -30.16 6.04 -3.07
C PRO A 226 -29.59 4.99 -2.11
N SER A 227 -30.05 5.00 -0.86
CA SER A 227 -29.67 3.97 0.12
C SER A 227 -29.94 2.56 -0.41
N PHE A 228 -29.01 1.65 -0.20
CA PHE A 228 -29.14 0.24 -0.58
C PHE A 228 -28.54 -0.68 0.47
N GLU A 229 -28.92 -1.95 0.41
CA GLU A 229 -28.43 -2.99 1.31
C GLU A 229 -28.49 -4.34 0.58
N TYR A 230 -27.35 -5.04 0.53
CA TYR A 230 -27.20 -6.34 -0.14
C TYR A 230 -26.38 -7.30 0.73
N GLY A 231 -26.58 -8.60 0.53
CA GLY A 231 -25.82 -9.65 1.19
C GLY A 231 -26.31 -10.01 2.60
N VAL A 232 -25.43 -10.64 3.38
CA VAL A 232 -25.75 -11.18 4.72
C VAL A 232 -24.66 -10.79 5.72
N VAL A 233 -25.05 -10.09 6.78
CA VAL A 233 -24.15 -9.70 7.88
C VAL A 233 -23.43 -10.93 8.47
N GLY A 234 -22.13 -10.82 8.67
CA GLY A 234 -21.22 -11.90 9.07
C GLY A 234 -20.61 -12.68 7.88
N SER A 235 -20.84 -12.23 6.65
CA SER A 235 -20.34 -12.80 5.39
C SER A 235 -20.07 -11.66 4.40
N ASN A 236 -20.35 -11.84 3.11
CA ASN A 236 -20.31 -10.76 2.13
C ASN A 236 -21.56 -9.88 2.28
N TYR A 237 -21.37 -8.64 2.71
CA TYR A 237 -22.44 -7.70 3.02
C TYR A 237 -22.02 -6.27 2.69
N ILE A 238 -22.95 -5.50 2.12
CA ILE A 238 -22.75 -4.08 1.86
C ILE A 238 -24.03 -3.31 2.12
N LYS A 239 -23.88 -2.15 2.75
CA LYS A 239 -24.96 -1.22 2.97
C LYS A 239 -24.46 0.20 2.79
N TRP A 240 -25.22 0.97 2.03
CA TRP A 240 -25.01 2.39 1.83
C TRP A 240 -26.15 3.20 2.43
N VAL A 241 -25.79 4.21 3.22
CA VAL A 241 -26.70 5.25 3.69
C VAL A 241 -26.14 6.59 3.25
N PRO A 242 -26.79 7.31 2.31
CA PRO A 242 -26.28 8.59 1.84
C PRO A 242 -26.29 9.64 2.96
N GLY A 243 -25.30 10.52 2.93
CA GLY A 243 -25.20 11.65 3.85
C GLY A 243 -26.34 12.64 3.64
N THR A 244 -26.75 13.34 4.70
CA THR A 244 -27.77 14.40 4.59
C THR A 244 -27.24 15.69 5.19
N GLY A 245 -27.02 16.71 4.35
CA GLY A 245 -26.52 18.00 4.80
C GLY A 245 -25.07 17.89 5.31
N PRO A 246 -24.77 18.23 6.58
CA PRO A 246 -23.41 18.12 7.12
C PRO A 246 -23.01 16.69 7.52
N ASP A 247 -23.97 15.76 7.58
CA ASP A 247 -23.72 14.40 8.03
C ASP A 247 -23.09 13.59 6.90
N PRO A 248 -22.00 12.85 7.16
CA PRO A 248 -21.33 12.06 6.14
C PRO A 248 -22.21 10.88 5.69
N GLY A 249 -21.96 10.38 4.48
CA GLY A 249 -22.49 9.11 4.04
C GLY A 249 -21.80 7.95 4.75
N VAL A 250 -22.52 6.86 4.99
CA VAL A 250 -22.00 5.69 5.71
C VAL A 250 -22.06 4.45 4.82
N LEU A 251 -20.89 3.86 4.59
CA LEU A 251 -20.70 2.60 3.88
C LEU A 251 -20.37 1.49 4.89
N THR A 252 -21.34 0.66 5.24
CA THR A 252 -21.06 -0.55 6.03
C THR A 252 -20.68 -1.68 5.08
N ILE A 253 -19.56 -2.35 5.34
CA ILE A 253 -19.04 -3.40 4.45
C ILE A 253 -18.39 -4.56 5.21
N GLU A 254 -18.67 -5.78 4.78
CA GLU A 254 -18.02 -7.01 5.24
C GLU A 254 -17.76 -7.94 4.05
N GLY A 255 -16.65 -8.66 4.08
CA GLY A 255 -16.32 -9.63 3.02
C GLY A 255 -15.92 -8.98 1.70
N ILE A 256 -16.07 -9.72 0.60
CA ILE A 256 -15.69 -9.29 -0.74
C ILE A 256 -16.95 -8.94 -1.52
N ILE A 257 -16.98 -7.74 -2.10
CA ILE A 257 -18.10 -7.22 -2.88
C ILE A 257 -17.61 -6.94 -4.29
N TRP A 258 -18.15 -7.67 -5.25
CA TRP A 258 -17.85 -7.48 -6.67
C TRP A 258 -18.89 -6.55 -7.30
N VAL A 259 -18.44 -5.39 -7.77
CA VAL A 259 -19.27 -4.43 -8.50
C VAL A 259 -19.12 -4.67 -10.00
N ASP A 260 -20.12 -5.34 -10.57
CA ASP A 260 -20.20 -5.61 -11.99
C ASP A 260 -20.75 -4.38 -12.72
N ASN A 261 -19.83 -3.51 -13.14
CA ASN A 261 -20.14 -2.35 -13.96
C ASN A 261 -19.05 -2.09 -15.02
N PRO A 262 -19.37 -2.16 -16.34
CA PRO A 262 -18.43 -1.88 -17.43
C PRO A 262 -17.81 -0.48 -17.38
N ASP A 263 -18.50 0.49 -16.78
CA ASP A 263 -18.01 1.87 -16.70
C ASP A 263 -17.19 2.15 -15.42
N GLY A 264 -16.95 1.14 -14.57
CA GLY A 264 -16.22 1.27 -13.31
C GLY A 264 -17.08 1.69 -12.12
N LEU A 265 -16.43 2.02 -11.00
CA LEU A 265 -17.09 2.47 -9.76
C LEU A 265 -16.61 3.87 -9.36
N VAL A 266 -17.55 4.76 -9.11
CA VAL A 266 -17.29 6.09 -8.54
C VAL A 266 -17.61 6.13 -7.05
N ILE A 267 -16.71 6.65 -6.24
CA ILE A 267 -16.85 6.79 -4.79
C ILE A 267 -16.84 8.28 -4.43
N GLY A 268 -18.02 8.75 -4.07
CA GLY A 268 -18.34 10.09 -3.62
C GLY A 268 -18.19 11.18 -4.67
N GLU A 269 -18.53 12.40 -4.26
CA GLU A 269 -18.34 13.63 -5.03
C GLU A 269 -17.44 14.64 -4.30
N ALA A 270 -17.04 15.69 -5.03
CA ALA A 270 -16.21 16.76 -4.49
C ALA A 270 -16.87 17.44 -3.27
N GLY A 271 -16.16 17.42 -2.14
CA GLY A 271 -16.61 18.02 -0.88
C GLY A 271 -17.48 17.11 -0.01
N GLU A 272 -17.74 15.87 -0.45
CA GLU A 272 -18.40 14.87 0.38
C GLU A 272 -17.42 14.18 1.32
N THR A 273 -17.97 13.59 2.38
CA THR A 273 -17.28 12.66 3.26
C THR A 273 -18.04 11.36 3.34
N ILE A 274 -17.33 10.27 3.09
CA ILE A 274 -17.81 8.91 3.26
C ILE A 274 -17.07 8.27 4.43
N ILE A 275 -17.82 7.73 5.37
CA ILE A 275 -17.32 6.92 6.48
C ILE A 275 -17.57 5.45 6.17
N PHE A 276 -16.51 4.63 6.11
CA PHE A 276 -16.65 3.19 6.03
C PHE A 276 -16.61 2.52 7.41
N ASP A 277 -17.45 1.51 7.61
CA ASP A 277 -17.63 0.78 8.87
C ASP A 277 -17.61 -0.73 8.58
N GLY A 278 -16.71 -1.47 9.22
CA GLY A 278 -16.47 -2.89 8.97
C GLY A 278 -15.20 -3.22 8.19
N LYS A 279 -15.08 -4.47 7.76
CA LYS A 279 -13.89 -5.04 7.10
C LYS A 279 -14.27 -5.72 5.81
N GLY A 280 -14.00 -5.05 4.69
CA GLY A 280 -14.40 -5.56 3.39
C GLY A 280 -13.64 -4.95 2.23
N THR A 281 -13.86 -5.53 1.05
CA THR A 281 -13.21 -5.12 -0.19
C THR A 281 -14.23 -4.87 -1.27
N LEU A 282 -14.09 -3.74 -1.96
CA LEU A 282 -14.80 -3.47 -3.21
C LEU A 282 -13.89 -3.87 -4.37
N VAL A 283 -14.39 -4.74 -5.24
CA VAL A 283 -13.75 -5.13 -6.48
C VAL A 283 -14.53 -4.49 -7.63
N SER A 284 -13.86 -3.70 -8.47
CA SER A 284 -14.45 -3.19 -9.72
C SER A 284 -13.68 -3.81 -10.88
N ALA A 285 -14.36 -4.68 -11.63
CA ALA A 285 -13.78 -5.34 -12.78
C ALA A 285 -14.87 -5.97 -13.65
N THR A 286 -14.60 -6.20 -14.93
CA THR A 286 -15.65 -6.64 -15.87
C THR A 286 -15.30 -7.87 -16.69
N TYR A 287 -16.37 -8.55 -17.12
CA TYR A 287 -16.32 -9.71 -17.99
C TYR A 287 -17.12 -9.48 -19.26
N ASP A 288 -16.74 -10.15 -20.34
CA ASP A 288 -17.59 -10.30 -21.51
C ASP A 288 -18.61 -11.43 -21.29
N GLU A 289 -19.52 -11.60 -22.27
CA GLU A 289 -20.55 -12.63 -22.22
C GLU A 289 -19.97 -14.06 -22.24
N GLU A 290 -18.70 -14.20 -22.61
CA GLU A 290 -17.94 -15.45 -22.65
C GLU A 290 -17.19 -15.73 -21.34
N GLY A 291 -17.22 -14.82 -20.38
CA GLY A 291 -16.53 -14.97 -19.10
C GLY A 291 -15.04 -14.65 -19.15
N GLU A 292 -14.59 -13.93 -20.19
CA GLU A 292 -13.23 -13.40 -20.31
C GLU A 292 -13.22 -11.91 -19.89
N PRO A 293 -12.07 -11.33 -19.50
CA PRO A 293 -11.98 -9.90 -19.18
C PRO A 293 -12.38 -9.04 -20.40
N ALA A 294 -13.50 -8.31 -20.30
CA ALA A 294 -14.04 -7.52 -21.42
C ALA A 294 -13.28 -6.20 -21.62
N THR A 295 -13.29 -5.39 -20.57
CA THR A 295 -12.75 -4.02 -20.53
C THR A 295 -12.30 -3.74 -19.10
N TYR A 296 -11.16 -3.09 -18.93
CA TYR A 296 -10.71 -2.69 -17.59
C TYR A 296 -11.76 -1.77 -16.94
N ALA A 297 -12.09 -2.02 -15.67
CA ALA A 297 -13.03 -1.24 -14.89
C ALA A 297 -12.30 -0.46 -13.81
N ASP A 298 -12.38 0.86 -13.90
CA ASP A 298 -11.66 1.76 -13.01
C ASP A 298 -12.44 2.00 -11.70
N ILE A 299 -11.72 2.35 -10.63
CA ILE A 299 -12.32 2.96 -9.43
C ILE A 299 -11.91 4.43 -9.37
N SER A 300 -12.87 5.34 -9.24
CA SER A 300 -12.59 6.78 -9.05
C SER A 300 -13.06 7.26 -7.68
N ILE A 301 -12.24 8.04 -6.97
CA ILE A 301 -12.54 8.55 -5.63
C ILE A 301 -12.45 10.07 -5.65
N HIS A 302 -13.57 10.74 -5.35
CA HIS A 302 -13.70 12.20 -5.39
C HIS A 302 -14.02 12.83 -4.04
N SER A 303 -14.22 12.03 -2.99
CA SER A 303 -14.59 12.45 -1.64
C SER A 303 -13.51 12.14 -0.60
N HIS A 304 -13.67 12.67 0.62
CA HIS A 304 -13.02 12.06 1.78
C HIS A 304 -13.55 10.63 1.94
N LEU A 305 -12.66 9.70 2.30
CA LEU A 305 -13.00 8.30 2.53
C LEU A 305 -12.27 7.84 3.79
N LEU A 306 -12.99 7.79 4.91
CA LEU A 306 -12.41 7.63 6.24
C LEU A 306 -12.98 6.41 6.95
N SER A 307 -12.17 5.76 7.79
CA SER A 307 -12.68 4.71 8.68
C SER A 307 -13.59 5.30 9.76
N ASN A 308 -14.61 4.58 10.17
CA ASN A 308 -15.45 4.94 11.31
C ASN A 308 -14.66 4.92 12.62
N GLY A 309 -13.91 3.85 12.85
CA GLY A 309 -13.00 3.62 13.95
C GLY A 309 -11.53 3.72 13.53
N ILE A 310 -10.68 2.88 14.12
CA ILE A 310 -9.23 2.89 13.89
C ILE A 310 -8.90 2.01 12.69
N PHE A 311 -8.42 2.58 11.60
CA PHE A 311 -7.88 1.85 10.47
C PHE A 311 -6.49 1.28 10.79
N PRO A 312 -6.19 0.00 10.46
CA PRO A 312 -7.07 -1.05 9.94
C PRO A 312 -7.61 -2.00 11.02
N THR A 313 -7.32 -1.73 12.30
CA THR A 313 -7.60 -2.68 13.40
C THR A 313 -9.10 -2.84 13.70
N GLY A 314 -9.84 -1.72 13.67
CA GLY A 314 -11.29 -1.65 13.77
C GLY A 314 -11.94 -1.89 12.41
N ASP A 315 -11.70 -0.97 11.47
CA ASP A 315 -12.30 -0.97 10.14
C ASP A 315 -11.23 -1.01 9.07
N SER A 316 -11.42 -1.79 8.00
CA SER A 316 -10.49 -1.86 6.89
C SER A 316 -11.24 -1.98 5.57
N LEU A 317 -10.90 -1.10 4.63
CA LEU A 317 -11.47 -1.08 3.29
C LEU A 317 -10.38 -1.40 2.26
N GLY A 318 -10.61 -2.45 1.48
CA GLY A 318 -9.81 -2.79 0.30
C GLY A 318 -10.51 -2.29 -0.96
N LEU A 319 -9.75 -1.77 -1.92
CA LEU A 319 -10.24 -1.45 -3.27
C LEU A 319 -9.36 -2.18 -4.28
N ILE A 320 -9.98 -3.03 -5.10
CA ILE A 320 -9.31 -3.79 -6.16
C ILE A 320 -9.91 -3.38 -7.50
N SER A 321 -9.06 -3.00 -8.44
CA SER A 321 -9.43 -2.71 -9.83
C SER A 321 -8.54 -3.50 -10.79
N ASP A 322 -9.14 -4.09 -11.83
CA ASP A 322 -8.39 -4.66 -12.96
C ASP A 322 -7.88 -3.59 -13.95
N GLY A 323 -8.37 -2.36 -13.79
CA GLY A 323 -7.93 -1.16 -14.50
C GLY A 323 -7.12 -0.21 -13.62
N ASP A 324 -7.57 1.04 -13.61
CA ASP A 324 -6.96 2.13 -12.88
C ASP A 324 -7.72 2.45 -11.59
N ILE A 325 -7.01 2.92 -10.57
CA ILE A 325 -7.63 3.67 -9.45
C ILE A 325 -7.26 5.15 -9.58
N ASN A 326 -8.27 6.02 -9.64
CA ASN A 326 -8.13 7.45 -9.85
C ASN A 326 -8.59 8.22 -8.62
N ILE A 327 -7.65 8.80 -7.87
CA ILE A 327 -7.91 9.54 -6.65
C ILE A 327 -7.73 11.04 -6.90
N ALA A 328 -8.76 11.81 -6.55
CA ALA A 328 -8.76 13.27 -6.58
C ALA A 328 -8.52 13.91 -7.97
N THR A 329 -8.88 13.20 -9.05
CA THR A 329 -8.61 13.63 -10.44
C THR A 329 -9.67 14.58 -11.03
N GLY A 330 -10.84 14.69 -10.42
CA GLY A 330 -12.00 15.47 -10.86
C GLY A 330 -11.89 16.97 -10.58
N GLY A 331 -12.94 17.73 -10.86
CA GLY A 331 -12.96 19.18 -10.60
C GLY A 331 -13.35 19.49 -9.16
N GLY A 332 -12.44 20.05 -8.36
CA GLY A 332 -12.73 20.43 -6.96
C GLY A 332 -12.21 19.44 -5.91
N ASP A 333 -11.77 18.26 -6.32
CA ASP A 333 -11.27 17.20 -5.43
C ASP A 333 -9.88 17.55 -4.90
N ALA A 334 -9.74 18.42 -3.91
CA ALA A 334 -8.44 18.78 -3.34
C ALA A 334 -8.52 18.74 -1.82
N ASN A 335 -7.38 18.46 -1.17
CA ASN A 335 -7.29 18.31 0.29
C ASN A 335 -8.20 17.18 0.80
N LEU A 336 -8.31 16.09 0.04
CA LEU A 336 -9.04 14.92 0.52
C LEU A 336 -8.18 14.17 1.54
N ASN A 337 -8.87 13.52 2.48
CA ASN A 337 -8.29 12.60 3.45
C ASN A 337 -8.87 11.22 3.13
N ILE A 338 -7.99 10.28 2.81
CA ILE A 338 -8.37 8.97 2.28
C ILE A 338 -7.68 7.87 3.07
N MET A 339 -8.40 6.80 3.39
CA MET A 339 -7.89 5.64 4.12
C MET A 339 -8.26 4.34 3.38
N GLY A 340 -7.33 3.40 3.26
CA GLY A 340 -7.62 2.10 2.63
C GLY A 340 -6.40 1.32 2.15
N ALA A 341 -6.66 0.12 1.66
CA ALA A 341 -5.69 -0.69 0.92
C ALA A 341 -6.10 -0.70 -0.57
N PHE A 342 -5.21 -0.22 -1.45
CA PHE A 342 -5.55 0.02 -2.85
C PHE A 342 -4.70 -0.87 -3.74
N TYR A 343 -5.37 -1.65 -4.58
CA TYR A 343 -4.75 -2.47 -5.60
C TYR A 343 -5.32 -2.10 -6.97
N ALA A 344 -4.45 -1.76 -7.90
CA ALA A 344 -4.83 -1.60 -9.31
C ALA A 344 -3.87 -2.38 -10.18
N GLU A 345 -4.39 -3.28 -11.03
CA GLU A 345 -3.57 -4.07 -11.95
C GLU A 345 -2.75 -3.14 -12.87
N ASN A 346 -3.34 -2.05 -13.37
CA ASN A 346 -2.67 -1.16 -14.31
C ASN A 346 -1.99 0.03 -13.62
N LYS A 347 -2.76 0.98 -13.08
CA LYS A 347 -2.21 2.23 -12.54
C LYS A 347 -3.03 2.80 -11.40
N ILE A 348 -2.35 3.35 -10.39
CA ILE A 348 -2.97 4.25 -9.41
C ILE A 348 -2.55 5.68 -9.70
N THR A 349 -3.51 6.58 -9.86
CA THR A 349 -3.28 8.02 -9.95
C THR A 349 -3.77 8.70 -8.69
N MET A 350 -2.93 9.49 -8.03
CA MET A 350 -3.33 10.34 -6.91
C MET A 350 -2.97 11.78 -7.25
N ALA A 351 -3.97 12.56 -7.59
CA ALA A 351 -3.76 13.95 -7.97
C ALA A 351 -3.91 14.90 -6.78
N LYS A 352 -3.38 16.10 -6.99
CA LYS A 352 -3.53 17.28 -6.12
C LYS A 352 -2.91 17.14 -4.72
N GLN A 353 -3.12 18.14 -3.87
CA GLN A 353 -2.72 18.10 -2.46
C GLN A 353 -3.72 17.25 -1.68
N THR A 354 -3.50 15.93 -1.64
CA THR A 354 -4.37 14.96 -0.98
C THR A 354 -3.52 14.13 -0.02
N GLU A 355 -4.10 13.72 1.11
CA GLU A 355 -3.43 12.83 2.07
C GLU A 355 -4.08 11.45 2.08
N LEU A 356 -3.25 10.42 2.04
CA LEU A 356 -3.68 9.03 2.08
C LEU A 356 -3.02 8.28 3.22
N VAL A 357 -3.80 7.48 3.92
CA VAL A 357 -3.36 6.54 4.94
C VAL A 357 -3.60 5.11 4.44
N GLY A 358 -2.54 4.33 4.33
CA GLY A 358 -2.60 2.94 3.88
C GLY A 358 -1.53 2.62 2.85
N THR A 359 -1.91 1.84 1.83
CA THR A 359 -0.95 1.26 0.88
C THR A 359 -1.48 1.29 -0.55
N PHE A 360 -0.62 1.67 -1.48
CA PHE A 360 -0.81 1.48 -2.91
C PHE A 360 -0.04 0.25 -3.41
N VAL A 361 -0.71 -0.62 -4.14
CA VAL A 361 -0.12 -1.73 -4.89
C VAL A 361 -0.54 -1.59 -6.35
N SER A 362 0.41 -1.27 -7.24
CA SER A 362 0.10 -1.15 -8.67
C SER A 362 1.33 -1.30 -9.55
N ASN A 363 1.12 -1.64 -10.83
CA ASN A 363 2.20 -1.64 -11.80
C ASN A 363 2.78 -0.24 -12.00
N TYR A 364 1.95 0.80 -12.07
CA TYR A 364 2.38 2.17 -12.26
C TYR A 364 1.65 3.13 -11.31
N ILE A 365 2.38 4.12 -10.77
CA ILE A 365 1.83 5.07 -9.82
C ILE A 365 2.12 6.48 -10.31
N ASP A 366 1.08 7.30 -10.44
CA ASP A 366 1.16 8.68 -10.90
C ASP A 366 0.63 9.66 -9.85
N MET A 367 1.54 10.43 -9.25
CA MET A 367 1.24 11.42 -8.22
C MET A 367 0.83 12.78 -8.82
N GLY A 368 0.69 12.87 -10.14
CA GLY A 368 0.27 14.07 -10.85
C GLY A 368 1.27 15.23 -10.72
N ASN A 369 0.73 16.46 -10.71
CA ASN A 369 1.52 17.70 -10.75
C ASN A 369 1.55 18.49 -9.44
N GLN A 370 0.83 18.03 -8.42
CA GLN A 370 0.89 18.59 -7.07
C GLN A 370 1.54 17.55 -6.16
N VAL A 371 1.91 17.94 -4.94
CA VAL A 371 2.63 17.07 -4.01
C VAL A 371 1.64 16.52 -2.98
N PRO A 372 1.01 15.35 -3.21
CA PRO A 372 0.22 14.64 -2.19
C PRO A 372 1.14 13.95 -1.17
N SER A 373 0.53 13.42 -0.11
CA SER A 373 1.21 12.66 0.93
C SER A 373 0.59 11.27 1.11
N ILE A 374 1.43 10.25 1.30
CA ILE A 374 1.00 8.88 1.62
C ILE A 374 1.67 8.44 2.92
N TYR A 375 0.88 7.90 3.84
CA TYR A 375 1.32 7.42 5.15
C TYR A 375 1.02 5.91 5.28
N GLN A 376 2.06 5.09 5.40
CA GLN A 376 1.93 3.66 5.65
C GLN A 376 1.32 3.41 7.03
N VAL A 377 0.46 2.40 7.16
CA VAL A 377 0.02 1.89 8.48
C VAL A 377 0.55 0.47 8.69
N PRO A 378 1.60 0.26 9.51
CA PRO A 378 2.23 -1.06 9.68
C PRO A 378 1.27 -2.17 10.12
N GLU A 379 0.21 -1.84 10.88
CA GLU A 379 -0.80 -2.82 11.32
C GLU A 379 -1.66 -3.39 10.18
N LEU A 380 -1.59 -2.83 8.96
CA LEU A 380 -2.35 -3.33 7.80
C LEU A 380 -2.02 -4.78 7.47
N ILE A 381 -0.76 -5.20 7.57
CA ILE A 381 -0.36 -6.59 7.31
C ILE A 381 -1.10 -7.61 8.19
N ASN A 382 -1.52 -7.21 9.39
CA ASN A 382 -2.24 -8.08 10.33
C ASN A 382 -3.76 -7.95 10.23
N ASN A 383 -4.26 -6.98 9.45
CA ASN A 383 -5.67 -6.60 9.37
C ASN A 383 -6.10 -6.31 7.92
N ILE A 384 -5.50 -7.02 6.97
CA ILE A 384 -5.78 -6.87 5.55
C ILE A 384 -7.29 -7.11 5.33
N PRO A 385 -7.97 -6.24 4.56
CA PRO A 385 -9.31 -6.52 4.08
C PRO A 385 -9.39 -7.92 3.43
N PRO A 386 -10.53 -8.62 3.51
CA PRO A 386 -10.70 -9.90 2.80
C PRO A 386 -10.56 -9.72 1.30
N GLY A 387 -10.02 -10.72 0.61
CA GLY A 387 -9.54 -10.57 -0.77
C GLY A 387 -8.05 -10.67 -0.77
#